data_AF-A0A4R6JYG1-F1
#
_entry.id   AF-A0A4R6JYG1-F1
#
_cell.length_a   1.000
_cell.length_b   1.000
_cell.length_c   1.000
_cell.angle_alpha   90.00
_cell.angle_beta   90.00
_cell.angle_gamma   90.00
#
_symmetry.space_group_name_H-M   'P 1'
#
loop_
_entity.id
_entity.type
_entity.pdbx_description
1 polymer ?
#
loop_
_entity_poly.entity_id
_entity_poly.type
_entity_poly.pdbx_seq_one_letter_code
_entity_poly.pdbx_strand_id
1 'polypeptide(L)'
;MEAIAPISNARAGGYRTAGWQQQIRVDYVVNKVMQTHRGHQEDQVKQAIHDQLRAVGVVPNGRQIAQYAAAISALPQLPPNNS
;
A
#
# COMPACT_ATOMS: atom_id res chain seq x y z
N MET A 1 -21.06 -24.47 14.07
CA MET A 1 -20.41 -23.29 13.46
C MET A 1 -18.94 -23.44 13.76
N GLU A 2 -18.17 -23.99 12.81
CA GLU A 2 -16.73 -24.22 13.02
C GLU A 2 -15.98 -22.89 12.97
N ALA A 3 -15.27 -22.57 14.05
CA ALA A 3 -14.38 -21.42 14.10
C ALA A 3 -13.17 -21.73 13.21
N ILE A 4 -13.07 -21.04 12.08
CA ILE A 4 -11.93 -21.13 11.17
C ILE A 4 -10.72 -20.59 11.94
N ALA A 5 -9.77 -21.48 12.25
CA ALA A 5 -8.56 -21.16 12.98
C ALA A 5 -7.78 -20.04 12.27
N PRO A 6 -7.28 -19.02 12.99
CA PRO A 6 -6.40 -18.03 12.40
C PRO A 6 -5.11 -18.75 12.00
N ILE A 7 -4.78 -18.71 10.71
CA ILE A 7 -3.52 -19.18 10.14
C ILE A 7 -2.40 -18.32 10.72
N SER A 8 -1.97 -18.68 11.93
CA SER A 8 -0.86 -18.08 12.65
C SER A 8 0.38 -18.81 12.19
N ASN A 9 0.93 -18.37 11.04
CA ASN A 9 2.28 -18.74 10.65
C ASN A 9 3.27 -18.05 11.60
N ALA A 10 3.53 -18.72 12.72
CA ALA A 10 4.62 -18.40 13.62
C ALA A 10 5.96 -18.59 12.89
N ARG A 11 6.64 -17.49 12.57
CA ARG A 11 8.10 -17.42 12.48
C ARG A 11 8.58 -16.18 13.22
N ALA A 12 9.43 -16.46 14.20
CA ALA A 12 10.15 -15.52 15.07
C ALA A 12 9.28 -14.79 16.10
N GLY A 13 9.55 -15.08 17.38
CA GLY A 13 9.34 -14.09 18.43
C GLY A 13 10.07 -12.81 18.01
N GLY A 14 9.32 -11.75 17.77
CA GLY A 14 9.85 -10.49 17.28
C GLY A 14 8.90 -9.42 17.74
N TYR A 15 9.39 -8.59 18.65
CA TYR A 15 8.76 -7.37 19.13
C TYR A 15 7.91 -6.76 18.02
N ARG A 16 6.64 -6.45 18.32
CA ARG A 16 5.84 -5.52 17.53
C ARG A 16 6.62 -4.20 17.50
N THR A 17 7.60 -4.08 16.62
CA THR A 17 8.54 -2.95 16.54
C THR A 17 7.71 -1.69 16.47
N ALA A 18 8.05 -0.68 17.27
CA ALA A 18 7.38 0.61 17.21
C ALA A 18 7.25 1.05 15.73
N GLY A 19 6.02 1.25 15.26
CA GLY A 19 5.74 1.58 13.86
C GLY A 19 5.24 0.44 12.96
N TRP A 20 5.07 -0.80 13.45
CA TRP A 20 4.48 -1.89 12.63
C TRP A 20 3.06 -1.56 12.11
N GLN A 21 2.25 -0.85 12.90
CA GLN A 21 0.93 -0.38 12.47
C GLN A 21 1.03 0.64 11.33
N GLN A 22 2.05 1.49 11.36
CA GLN A 22 2.32 2.44 10.30
C GLN A 22 2.73 1.72 9.01
N GLN A 23 3.57 0.69 9.10
CA GLN A 23 3.96 -0.14 7.95
C GLN A 23 2.74 -0.81 7.28
N ILE A 24 1.82 -1.40 8.06
CA ILE A 24 0.59 -2.00 7.52
C ILE A 24 -0.28 -0.95 6.80
N ARG A 25 -0.40 0.26 7.36
CA ARG A 25 -1.17 1.35 6.74
C ARG A 25 -0.53 1.83 5.44
N VAL A 26 0.80 1.93 5.38
CA VAL A 26 1.52 2.27 4.15
C VAL A 26 1.26 1.21 3.08
N ASP A 27 1.43 -0.07 3.41
CA ASP A 27 1.21 -1.17 2.48
C ASP A 27 -0.22 -1.18 1.93
N TYR A 28 -1.21 -0.98 2.80
CA TYR A 28 -2.62 -0.85 2.41
C TYR A 28 -2.84 0.28 1.38
N VAL A 29 -2.28 1.46 1.62
CA VAL A 29 -2.43 2.61 0.71
C VAL A 29 -1.73 2.35 -0.62
N VAL A 30 -0.51 1.83 -0.61
CA VAL A 30 0.25 1.51 -1.84
C VAL A 30 -0.52 0.47 -2.67
N ASN A 31 -1.02 -0.59 -2.06
CA ASN A 31 -1.82 -1.61 -2.74
C ASN A 31 -3.13 -1.04 -3.33
N LYS A 32 -3.80 -0.12 -2.61
CA LYS A 32 -5.00 0.54 -3.10
C LYS A 32 -4.71 1.47 -4.28
N VAL A 33 -3.65 2.26 -4.22
CA VAL A 33 -3.24 3.16 -5.31
C VAL A 33 -2.77 2.36 -6.52
N MET A 34 -2.03 1.28 -6.32
CA MET A 34 -1.63 0.37 -7.40
C MET A 34 -2.83 -0.18 -8.18
N GLN A 35 -3.94 -0.49 -7.52
CA GLN A 35 -5.14 -0.99 -8.20
C GLN A 35 -5.90 0.09 -8.98
N THR A 36 -5.84 1.34 -8.53
CA THR A 36 -6.68 2.44 -9.03
C THR A 36 -5.96 3.42 -9.97
N HIS A 37 -4.64 3.56 -9.83
CA HIS A 37 -3.82 4.56 -10.53
C HIS A 37 -2.63 3.95 -11.30
N ARG A 38 -2.59 2.62 -11.47
CA ARG A 38 -1.59 1.97 -12.34
C ARG A 38 -1.58 2.60 -13.74
N GLY A 39 -0.39 2.82 -14.29
CA GLY A 39 -0.21 3.44 -15.60
C GLY A 39 -0.72 4.88 -15.71
N HIS A 40 -1.07 5.55 -14.60
CA HIS A 40 -1.22 7.00 -14.56
C HIS A 40 0.16 7.67 -14.45
N GLN A 41 0.21 8.98 -14.69
CA GLN A 41 1.43 9.77 -14.52
C GLN A 41 1.92 9.72 -13.07
N GLU A 42 3.25 9.65 -12.90
CA GLU A 42 3.91 9.54 -11.60
C GLU A 42 3.45 10.62 -10.60
N ASP A 43 3.29 11.87 -11.05
CA ASP A 43 2.85 12.97 -10.17
C ASP A 43 1.41 12.80 -9.65
N GLN A 44 0.51 12.24 -10.46
CA GLN A 44 -0.85 11.90 -9.98
C GLN A 44 -0.80 10.80 -8.94
N VAL A 45 0.04 9.79 -9.16
CA VAL A 45 0.24 8.67 -8.22
C VAL A 45 0.86 9.18 -6.91
N LYS A 46 1.86 10.07 -6.96
CA LYS A 46 2.47 10.69 -5.77
C LYS A 46 1.43 11.42 -4.93
N GLN A 47 0.60 12.26 -5.56
CA GLN A 47 -0.44 13.01 -4.87
C GLN A 47 -1.46 12.06 -4.22
N ALA A 48 -1.90 11.02 -4.95
CA ALA A 48 -2.85 10.04 -4.43
C ALA A 48 -2.31 9.27 -3.21
N ILE A 49 -1.05 8.80 -3.26
CA ILE A 49 -0.41 8.13 -2.12
C ILE A 49 -0.30 9.10 -0.94
N HIS A 50 0.13 10.34 -1.19
CA HIS A 50 0.30 11.35 -0.14
C HIS A 50 -1.02 11.63 0.61
N ASP A 51 -2.11 11.89 -0.13
CA ASP A 51 -3.43 12.13 0.46
C ASP A 51 -3.96 10.92 1.23
N GLN A 52 -3.83 9.72 0.66
CA GLN A 52 -4.33 8.50 1.30
C GLN A 52 -3.55 8.14 2.58
N LEU A 53 -2.22 8.32 2.59
CA LEU A 53 -1.40 8.11 3.79
C LEU A 53 -1.83 9.07 4.92
N ARG A 54 -2.07 10.33 4.59
CA ARG A 54 -2.58 11.32 5.55
C ARG A 54 -3.96 10.93 6.08
N ALA A 55 -4.86 10.46 5.22
CA ALA A 55 -6.21 10.02 5.60
C ALA A 55 -6.19 8.85 6.59
N VAL A 56 -5.19 7.96 6.51
CA VAL A 56 -5.02 6.85 7.45
C VAL A 56 -4.13 7.21 8.65
N GLY A 57 -3.79 8.49 8.85
CA GLY A 57 -3.00 8.96 9.99
C GLY A 57 -1.52 8.58 9.92
N VAL A 58 -0.98 8.29 8.74
CA VAL A 58 0.44 8.05 8.52
C VAL A 58 1.09 9.33 8.01
N VAL A 59 2.21 9.73 8.62
CA VAL A 59 2.99 10.86 8.13
C VAL A 59 3.67 10.46 6.81
N PRO A 60 3.37 11.15 5.71
CA PRO A 60 3.94 10.83 4.41
C PRO A 60 5.44 11.12 4.37
N ASN A 61 6.24 10.15 3.92
CA ASN A 61 7.66 10.33 3.64
C ASN A 61 7.85 10.55 2.13
N GLY A 62 8.18 11.79 1.73
CA GLY A 62 8.28 12.17 0.32
C GLY A 62 9.22 11.28 -0.51
N ARG A 63 10.32 10.80 0.08
CA ARG A 63 11.27 9.92 -0.62
C ARG A 63 10.66 8.54 -0.90
N GLN A 64 9.95 7.97 0.08
CA GLN A 64 9.27 6.68 -0.09
C GLN A 64 8.12 6.79 -1.10
N ILE A 65 7.34 7.89 -1.03
CA ILE A 65 6.24 8.13 -1.96
C ILE A 65 6.74 8.22 -3.41
N ALA A 66 7.84 8.92 -3.65
CA ALA A 66 8.41 9.00 -5.00
C ALA A 66 8.83 7.61 -5.53
N GLN A 67 9.41 6.75 -4.68
CA GLN A 67 9.77 5.38 -5.05
C GLN A 67 8.53 4.54 -5.39
N TYR A 68 7.48 4.60 -4.57
CA TYR A 68 6.23 3.87 -4.84
C TYR A 68 5.52 4.40 -6.08
N ALA A 69 5.51 5.71 -6.27
CA ALA A 69 4.88 6.32 -7.42
C ALA A 69 5.56 5.93 -8.73
N ALA A 70 6.90 5.99 -8.78
CA ALA A 70 7.67 5.54 -9.95
C ALA A 70 7.42 4.06 -10.26
N ALA A 71 7.34 3.21 -9.23
CA ALA A 71 7.02 1.79 -9.40
C ALA A 71 5.60 1.58 -9.94
N ILE A 72 4.60 2.27 -9.38
CA ILE A 72 3.18 2.13 -9.78
C ILE A 72 2.92 2.73 -11.17
N SER A 73 3.54 3.85 -11.52
CA SER A 73 3.41 4.45 -12.85
C SER A 73 4.06 3.59 -13.93
N ALA A 74 5.11 2.84 -13.59
CA ALA A 74 5.74 1.88 -14.48
C ALA A 74 4.93 0.58 -14.69
N LEU A 75 3.89 0.34 -13.87
CA LEU A 75 3.06 -0.84 -14.04
C LEU A 75 2.14 -0.68 -15.26
N PRO A 76 1.98 -1.75 -16.06
CA PRO A 76 0.99 -1.74 -17.13
C PRO A 76 -0.40 -1.55 -16.54
N GLN A 77 -1.24 -0.77 -17.22
CA GLN A 77 -2.67 -0.77 -16.92
C GLN A 77 -3.18 -2.20 -17.10
N LEU A 78 -3.64 -2.87 -16.04
CA LEU A 78 -4.36 -4.13 -16.22
C LEU A 78 -5.55 -3.81 -17.16
N PRO A 79 -5.86 -4.73 -18.08
CA PRO A 79 -7.01 -4.58 -18.94
C PRO A 79 -8.26 -4.31 -18.09
N PRO A 80 -9.22 -3.51 -18.60
CA PRO A 80 -10.54 -3.47 -17.98
C PRO A 80 -11.02 -4.91 -17.86
N ASN A 81 -11.49 -5.28 -16.67
CA ASN A 81 -12.02 -6.60 -16.40
C ASN A 81 -13.31 -6.72 -17.24
N ASN A 82 -13.18 -7.10 -18.51
CA ASN A 82 -14.30 -7.45 -19.38
C ASN A 82 -14.88 -8.72 -18.78
N SER A 83 -15.87 -8.51 -17.91
CA SER A 83 -16.73 -9.54 -17.32
C SER A 83 -17.84 -9.85 -18.32
#